data_AF-Q8XKV2-F1
#
_entry.id   AF-Q8XKV2-F1
#
_cell.length_a   1.000
_cell.length_b   1.000
_cell.length_c   1.000
_cell.angle_alpha   90.00
_cell.angle_beta   90.00
_cell.angle_gamma   90.00
#
_symmetry.space_group_name_H-M   'P 1'
#
loop_
_entity.id
_entity.type
_entity.pdbx_description
1 polymer ?
#
loop_
_entity_poly.entity_id
_entity_poly.type
_entity_poly.pdbx_seq_one_letter_code
_entity_poly.pdbx_strand_id
1 'polypeptide(L)'
;MSVENYIKENVSLIGDRVYIAPDIPEKKLNNAILSIAEGVNPQYVLAIVDSTLFGSAKEGIVLLGDKVFVKNTFEKSTIFNFSDISEAEYLCEEIIKDNGKVVKSEKVILKLNDGTKKEPSLSSVSINLKEFANFINGIINEGGEEKLFETTSQTLPLSDMDNEVKSAYIKIICNYAYSDDDVIDAKEYAEIISLIVRIDYNVKDRLSLRSYMCDKNSIEDSKSLIEYLSANVPNGCIDIVKKSLMKDIIYIYKLKSDIEQWKNDRFIIELQNELNINDEQIELIISVIKNDENILNERKNDSEIVKSMKDIGAKAGAVGVPLAAVYFSGSVIGMSAAGLTSGLATLGMGGLLGFSSMFTGIGVVALLGVGTYKGIKKVTGLSELENNKQRELMLQAIIKNSQKSLNYLIEDVNEISKQLTEEINKGMEATIKIKKLSKILEMMSNGAKETSSKINYAEEEAIIAKLPKYLDRTRLEELTNEPTKEKLRLFVLSYYIEKEITIENSDNMQEIKTVLELDDKQELNVLDQLYSALESIGYMNIKDATLASAKGVAKSFVKNFLN
;
A
#
# COMPACT_ATOMS: atom_id res chain seq x y z
N MET A 1 -28.17 4.61 6.99
CA MET A 1 -26.72 4.48 6.72
C MET A 1 -26.24 3.26 7.52
N SER A 2 -25.03 2.71 7.33
CA SER A 2 -24.58 1.64 8.25
C SER A 2 -24.16 2.26 9.59
N VAL A 3 -24.32 1.52 10.69
CA VAL A 3 -23.86 1.98 12.02
C VAL A 3 -22.37 2.33 12.01
N GLU A 4 -21.54 1.53 11.33
CA GLU A 4 -20.11 1.80 11.22
C GLU A 4 -19.81 3.13 10.52
N ASN A 5 -20.53 3.45 9.44
CA ASN A 5 -20.36 4.73 8.73
C ASN A 5 -20.81 5.91 9.61
N TYR A 6 -21.94 5.77 10.30
CA TYR A 6 -22.40 6.78 11.26
C TYR A 6 -21.34 7.05 12.35
N ILE A 7 -20.74 5.98 12.90
CA ILE A 7 -19.67 6.08 13.90
C ILE A 7 -18.51 6.90 13.34
N LYS A 8 -18.00 6.56 12.15
CA LYS A 8 -16.85 7.23 11.54
C LYS A 8 -17.12 8.71 11.22
N GLU A 9 -18.32 9.04 10.76
CA GLU A 9 -18.67 10.42 10.40
C GLU A 9 -18.84 11.33 11.62
N ASN A 10 -19.31 10.78 12.76
CA ASN A 10 -19.74 11.59 13.91
C ASN A 10 -18.82 11.49 15.13
N VAL A 11 -17.90 10.52 15.19
CA VAL A 11 -17.00 10.34 16.36
C VAL A 11 -16.11 11.56 16.62
N SER A 12 -15.75 12.33 15.60
CA SER A 12 -14.95 13.56 15.75
C SER A 12 -15.63 14.64 16.61
N LEU A 13 -16.94 14.55 16.83
CA LEU A 13 -17.69 15.50 17.66
C LEU A 13 -17.48 15.27 19.16
N ILE A 14 -17.02 14.08 19.57
CA ILE A 14 -16.98 13.68 20.99
C ILE A 14 -15.64 14.01 21.66
N GLY A 15 -14.59 14.42 20.94
CA GLY A 15 -13.32 14.83 21.52
C GLY A 15 -12.30 15.36 20.51
N ASP A 16 -11.22 15.95 21.01
CA ASP A 16 -10.20 16.62 20.17
C ASP A 16 -9.17 15.67 19.56
N ARG A 17 -8.96 14.50 20.17
CA ARG A 17 -7.94 13.51 19.76
C ARG A 17 -8.61 12.22 19.31
N VAL A 18 -9.19 12.26 18.13
CA VAL A 18 -9.91 11.15 17.53
C VAL A 18 -9.09 10.57 16.37
N TYR A 19 -8.95 9.25 16.36
CA TYR A 19 -8.29 8.50 15.29
C TYR A 19 -9.30 7.51 14.72
N ILE A 20 -9.49 7.54 13.40
CA ILE A 20 -10.57 6.81 12.72
C ILE A 20 -9.95 5.82 11.75
N ALA A 21 -10.50 4.62 11.68
CA ALA A 21 -10.04 3.58 10.77
C ALA A 21 -10.37 3.94 9.30
N PRO A 22 -9.49 3.58 8.37
CA PRO A 22 -8.27 2.77 8.55
C PRO A 22 -7.02 3.58 8.97
N ASP A 23 -7.10 4.90 9.10
CA ASP A 23 -5.96 5.81 9.33
C ASP A 23 -5.56 5.96 10.82
N ILE A 24 -5.71 4.89 11.61
CA ILE A 24 -5.32 4.90 13.02
C ILE A 24 -3.80 4.67 13.13
N PRO A 25 -3.04 5.56 13.81
CA PRO A 25 -1.62 5.32 14.03
C PRO A 25 -1.40 4.03 14.84
N GLU A 26 -0.58 3.11 14.35
CA GLU A 26 -0.38 1.78 14.94
C GLU A 26 -0.03 1.83 16.44
N LYS A 27 0.83 2.77 16.88
CA LYS A 27 1.19 2.93 18.30
C LYS A 27 -0.03 3.26 19.15
N LYS A 28 -0.97 4.05 18.61
CA LYS A 28 -2.23 4.41 19.28
C LYS A 28 -3.15 3.20 19.34
N LEU A 29 -3.30 2.50 18.21
CA LEU A 29 -4.09 1.28 18.10
C LEU A 29 -3.61 0.21 19.09
N ASN A 30 -2.31 -0.08 19.10
CA ASN A 30 -1.70 -1.05 20.01
C ASN A 30 -1.90 -0.66 21.47
N ASN A 31 -1.67 0.61 21.83
CA ASN A 31 -1.89 1.07 23.20
C ASN A 31 -3.36 0.98 23.62
N ALA A 32 -4.28 1.32 22.74
CA ALA A 32 -5.71 1.28 23.01
C ALA A 32 -6.21 -0.16 23.17
N ILE A 33 -5.79 -1.08 22.31
CA ILE A 33 -6.14 -2.51 22.42
C ILE A 33 -5.56 -3.10 23.71
N LEU A 34 -4.26 -2.90 23.97
CA LEU A 34 -3.62 -3.45 25.17
C LEU A 34 -4.17 -2.88 26.49
N SER A 35 -4.67 -1.64 26.49
CA SER A 35 -5.07 -0.95 27.72
C SER A 35 -6.59 -0.88 27.91
N ILE A 36 -7.35 -0.66 26.84
CA ILE A 36 -8.79 -0.34 26.86
C ILE A 36 -9.61 -1.53 26.34
N ALA A 37 -9.20 -2.15 25.24
CA ALA A 37 -9.99 -3.16 24.54
C ALA A 37 -9.23 -4.49 24.39
N GLU A 38 -8.78 -5.06 25.52
CA GLU A 38 -7.94 -6.26 25.52
C GLU A 38 -8.63 -7.43 24.81
N GLY A 39 -7.93 -8.07 23.87
CA GLY A 39 -8.44 -9.18 23.08
C GLY A 39 -9.22 -8.79 21.81
N VAL A 40 -9.43 -7.50 21.54
CA VAL A 40 -10.04 -7.05 20.28
C VAL A 40 -9.04 -7.21 19.12
N ASN A 41 -9.52 -7.74 18.00
CA ASN A 41 -8.77 -7.76 16.75
C ASN A 41 -8.62 -6.31 16.22
N PRO A 42 -7.39 -5.82 15.95
CA PRO A 42 -7.17 -4.47 15.45
C PRO A 42 -7.99 -4.09 14.21
N GLN A 43 -8.29 -5.06 13.33
CA GLN A 43 -9.08 -4.83 12.11
C GLN A 43 -10.51 -4.40 12.36
N TYR A 44 -11.03 -4.60 13.57
CA TYR A 44 -12.42 -4.31 13.93
C TYR A 44 -12.59 -2.98 14.65
N VAL A 45 -11.49 -2.30 14.96
CA VAL A 45 -11.53 -1.00 15.61
C VAL A 45 -11.95 0.05 14.58
N LEU A 46 -13.08 0.72 14.82
CA LEU A 46 -13.58 1.82 13.98
C LEU A 46 -12.93 3.14 14.34
N ALA A 47 -12.80 3.41 15.63
CA ALA A 47 -12.24 4.68 16.12
C ALA A 47 -11.69 4.58 17.54
N ILE A 48 -10.76 5.48 17.84
CA ILE A 48 -10.17 5.67 19.17
C ILE A 48 -10.31 7.14 19.54
N VAL A 49 -10.87 7.42 20.71
CA VAL A 49 -10.84 8.75 21.32
C VAL A 49 -9.86 8.72 22.47
N ASP A 50 -8.74 9.42 22.31
CA ASP A 50 -7.63 9.43 23.26
C ASP A 50 -7.83 10.51 24.33
N SER A 51 -8.18 10.08 25.54
CA SER A 51 -8.39 11.00 26.67
C SER A 51 -7.12 11.26 27.49
N THR A 52 -6.00 10.61 27.15
CA THR A 52 -4.76 10.72 27.94
C THR A 52 -4.11 12.09 27.77
N LEU A 53 -3.53 12.62 28.86
CA LEU A 53 -2.87 13.94 28.87
C LEU A 53 -1.79 14.07 27.78
N PHE A 54 -0.90 13.09 27.68
CA PHE A 54 0.23 13.09 26.74
C PHE A 54 -0.07 12.44 25.39
N GLY A 55 -1.33 12.06 25.13
CA GLY A 55 -1.70 11.44 23.87
C GLY A 55 -0.99 10.10 23.67
N SER A 56 -1.19 9.15 24.56
CA SER A 56 -0.73 7.78 24.42
C SER A 56 -1.81 6.81 23.94
N ALA A 57 -3.10 7.20 23.98
CA ALA A 57 -4.26 6.35 23.72
C ALA A 57 -4.40 5.13 24.64
N LYS A 58 -3.83 5.18 25.85
CA LYS A 58 -4.01 4.15 26.88
C LYS A 58 -5.30 4.32 27.70
N GLU A 59 -5.97 5.45 27.55
CA GLU A 59 -7.22 5.81 28.24
C GLU A 59 -8.12 6.51 27.21
N GLY A 60 -9.42 6.41 27.41
CA GLY A 60 -10.44 7.00 26.56
C GLY A 60 -11.44 5.96 26.07
N ILE A 61 -11.80 6.05 24.78
CA ILE A 61 -12.85 5.26 24.16
C ILE A 61 -12.28 4.46 22.99
N VAL A 62 -12.67 3.19 22.86
CA VAL A 62 -12.48 2.38 21.64
C VAL A 62 -13.86 1.96 21.12
N LEU A 63 -14.13 2.25 19.84
CA LEU A 63 -15.39 1.95 19.18
C LEU A 63 -15.23 0.79 18.19
N LEU A 64 -16.12 -0.18 18.29
CA LEU A 64 -16.38 -1.22 17.29
C LEU A 64 -17.78 -0.96 16.71
N GLY A 65 -18.21 -1.73 15.71
CA GLY A 65 -19.54 -1.56 15.11
C GLY A 65 -20.69 -2.01 16.01
N ASP A 66 -20.41 -2.89 16.98
CA ASP A 66 -21.40 -3.48 17.88
C ASP A 66 -21.29 -3.06 19.35
N LYS A 67 -20.14 -2.50 19.76
CA LYS A 67 -19.88 -2.16 21.17
C LYS A 67 -18.89 -1.01 21.32
N VAL A 68 -18.91 -0.41 22.51
CA VAL A 68 -17.97 0.62 22.94
C VAL A 68 -17.22 0.18 24.20
N PHE A 69 -15.91 0.38 24.20
CA PHE A 69 -15.04 0.22 25.37
C PHE A 69 -14.69 1.59 25.92
N VAL A 70 -14.73 1.73 27.24
CA VAL A 70 -14.46 2.99 27.93
C VAL A 70 -13.53 2.72 29.11
N LYS A 71 -12.45 3.51 29.21
CA LYS A 71 -11.51 3.46 30.32
C LYS A 71 -11.01 4.85 30.70
N ASN A 72 -11.17 5.20 31.97
CA ASN A 72 -10.58 6.41 32.55
C ASN A 72 -9.27 6.11 33.31
N THR A 73 -8.56 7.16 33.69
CA THR A 73 -7.29 7.06 34.42
C THR A 73 -7.45 6.25 35.71
N PHE A 74 -6.57 5.26 35.91
CA PHE A 74 -6.57 4.34 37.07
C PHE A 74 -7.81 3.44 37.24
N GLU A 75 -8.69 3.40 36.23
CA GLU A 75 -9.88 2.55 36.26
C GLU A 75 -9.74 1.33 35.37
N LYS A 76 -10.61 0.34 35.61
CA LYS A 76 -10.74 -0.82 34.71
C LYS A 76 -11.56 -0.44 33.49
N SER A 77 -11.28 -1.10 32.38
CA SER A 77 -12.11 -0.94 31.19
C SER A 77 -13.52 -1.46 31.42
N THR A 78 -14.49 -0.74 30.85
CA THR A 78 -15.91 -1.08 30.84
C THR A 78 -16.38 -1.23 29.40
N ILE A 79 -17.30 -2.16 29.16
CA ILE A 79 -17.78 -2.53 27.83
C ILE A 79 -19.29 -2.37 27.81
N PHE A 80 -19.80 -1.75 26.75
CA PHE A 80 -21.24 -1.60 26.52
C PHE A 80 -21.56 -2.04 25.09
N ASN A 81 -22.40 -3.07 24.93
CA ASN A 81 -22.92 -3.43 23.60
C ASN A 81 -24.05 -2.46 23.23
N PHE A 82 -24.06 -1.97 21.99
CA PHE A 82 -25.11 -1.06 21.54
C PHE A 82 -26.49 -1.72 21.55
N SER A 83 -26.54 -3.03 21.30
CA SER A 83 -27.77 -3.85 21.38
C SER A 83 -28.45 -3.79 22.75
N ASP A 84 -27.71 -3.49 23.81
CA ASP A 84 -28.18 -3.51 25.20
C ASP A 84 -28.66 -2.14 25.66
N ILE A 85 -28.27 -1.07 24.97
CA ILE A 85 -28.59 0.31 25.31
C ILE A 85 -29.93 0.69 24.67
N SER A 86 -30.81 1.34 25.44
CA SER A 86 -32.05 1.93 24.95
C SER A 86 -31.91 3.43 24.70
N GLU A 87 -31.18 4.13 25.57
CA GLU A 87 -31.00 5.58 25.50
C GLU A 87 -29.76 6.01 26.28
N ALA A 88 -29.11 7.09 25.84
CA ALA A 88 -28.08 7.81 26.58
C ALA A 88 -28.56 9.21 26.99
N GLU A 89 -28.47 9.53 28.28
CA GLU A 89 -28.84 10.85 28.82
C GLU A 89 -27.61 11.60 29.33
N TYR A 90 -27.44 12.85 28.92
CA TYR A 90 -26.49 13.78 29.53
C TYR A 90 -27.16 14.54 30.68
N LEU A 91 -26.49 14.56 31.84
CA LEU A 91 -26.96 15.24 33.05
C LEU A 91 -25.90 16.26 33.51
N CYS A 92 -26.35 17.48 33.80
CA CYS A 92 -25.53 18.53 34.41
C CYS A 92 -26.17 18.95 35.74
N GLU A 93 -25.50 18.65 36.84
CA GLU A 93 -25.94 18.99 38.20
C GLU A 93 -25.05 20.10 38.76
N GLU A 94 -25.64 21.12 39.40
CA GLU A 94 -24.89 22.16 40.11
C GLU A 94 -24.72 21.76 41.58
N ILE A 95 -23.49 21.39 41.95
CA ILE A 95 -23.13 21.03 43.33
C ILE A 95 -22.57 22.25 44.04
N ILE A 96 -23.27 22.73 45.05
CA ILE A 96 -22.76 23.78 45.93
C ILE A 96 -21.83 23.12 46.95
N LYS A 97 -20.53 23.37 46.86
CA LYS A 97 -19.56 22.91 47.86
C LYS A 97 -19.73 23.65 49.18
N ASP A 98 -19.25 23.07 50.28
CA ASP A 98 -19.32 23.63 51.65
C ASP A 98 -18.75 25.05 51.79
N ASN A 99 -17.91 25.49 50.84
CA ASN A 99 -17.37 26.84 50.76
C ASN A 99 -18.22 27.83 49.92
N GLY A 100 -19.44 27.46 49.55
CA GLY A 100 -20.34 28.24 48.69
C GLY A 100 -19.97 28.24 47.20
N LYS A 101 -18.93 27.50 46.78
CA LYS A 101 -18.52 27.41 45.38
C LYS A 101 -19.41 26.44 44.62
N VAL A 102 -20.15 26.93 43.64
CA VAL A 102 -20.92 26.11 42.70
C VAL A 102 -19.95 25.36 41.77
N VAL A 103 -20.03 24.04 41.74
CA VAL A 103 -19.28 23.16 40.85
C VAL A 103 -20.27 22.38 40.01
N LYS A 104 -20.16 22.52 38.70
CA LYS A 104 -20.93 21.72 37.75
C LYS A 104 -20.36 20.31 37.70
N SER A 105 -21.22 19.33 37.94
CA SER A 105 -20.95 17.91 37.76
C SER A 105 -21.69 17.43 36.53
N GLU A 106 -20.94 16.98 35.53
CA GLU A 106 -21.47 16.49 34.28
C GLU A 106 -21.25 14.98 34.19
N LYS A 107 -22.26 14.22 33.78
CA LYS A 107 -22.19 12.77 33.60
C LYS A 107 -23.10 12.30 32.48
N VAL A 108 -22.82 11.10 31.97
CA VAL A 108 -23.67 10.40 31.01
C VAL A 108 -24.24 9.16 31.66
N ILE A 109 -25.54 8.94 31.50
CA ILE A 109 -26.23 7.75 31.97
C ILE A 109 -26.74 6.96 30.76
N LEU A 110 -26.27 5.72 30.63
CA LEU A 110 -26.82 4.75 29.69
C LEU A 110 -27.97 4.00 30.35
N LYS A 111 -29.16 4.12 29.79
CA LYS A 111 -30.29 3.25 30.13
C LYS A 111 -30.18 2.00 29.30
N LEU A 112 -30.27 0.84 29.95
CA LEU A 112 -30.26 -0.45 29.29
C LEU A 112 -31.68 -0.96 29.07
N ASN A 113 -31.83 -1.91 28.15
CA ASN A 113 -33.12 -2.51 27.81
C ASN A 113 -33.76 -3.28 28.97
N ASP A 114 -32.97 -3.73 29.95
CA ASP A 114 -33.45 -4.38 31.17
C ASP A 114 -33.91 -3.38 32.26
N GLY A 115 -33.89 -2.07 31.95
CA GLY A 115 -34.26 -0.99 32.86
C GLY A 115 -33.14 -0.55 33.81
N THR A 116 -31.97 -1.19 33.77
CA THR A 116 -30.82 -0.75 34.57
C THR A 116 -30.18 0.51 34.00
N LYS A 117 -29.54 1.29 34.87
CA LYS A 117 -28.80 2.50 34.51
C LYS A 117 -27.32 2.30 34.81
N LYS A 118 -26.45 2.61 33.84
CA LYS A 118 -25.00 2.52 33.96
C LYS A 118 -24.37 3.88 33.64
N GLU A 119 -23.34 4.24 34.39
CA GLU A 119 -22.53 5.44 34.14
C GLU A 119 -21.19 5.00 33.53
N PRO A 120 -20.91 5.34 32.25
CA PRO A 120 -19.61 5.08 31.65
C PRO A 120 -18.53 5.95 32.29
N SER A 121 -17.37 5.38 32.58
CA SER A 121 -16.26 6.13 33.18
C SER A 121 -15.53 7.00 32.15
N LEU A 122 -16.03 8.21 31.94
CA LEU A 122 -15.54 9.15 30.93
C LEU A 122 -14.82 10.33 31.57
N SER A 123 -13.74 10.79 30.92
CA SER A 123 -13.07 12.04 31.30
C SER A 123 -13.85 13.23 30.75
N SER A 124 -14.49 14.01 31.63
CA SER A 124 -15.18 15.25 31.26
C SER A 124 -14.26 16.36 30.75
N VAL A 125 -12.94 16.22 30.90
CA VAL A 125 -11.95 17.18 30.41
C VAL A 125 -11.65 16.98 28.93
N SER A 126 -11.56 15.72 28.48
CA SER A 126 -11.09 15.38 27.14
C SER A 126 -12.24 14.96 26.20
N ILE A 127 -13.42 14.68 26.75
CA ILE A 127 -14.57 14.13 26.04
C ILE A 127 -15.77 15.04 26.27
N ASN A 128 -16.41 15.47 25.18
CA ASN A 128 -17.66 16.21 25.25
C ASN A 128 -18.80 15.26 25.62
N LEU A 129 -19.20 15.27 26.89
CA LEU A 129 -20.19 14.33 27.43
C LEU A 129 -21.58 14.49 26.81
N LYS A 130 -21.96 15.71 26.43
CA LYS A 130 -23.23 15.97 25.76
C LYS A 130 -23.23 15.38 24.35
N GLU A 131 -22.17 15.63 23.59
CA GLU A 131 -22.04 15.06 22.25
C GLU A 131 -21.85 13.54 22.29
N PHE A 132 -21.19 12.99 23.32
CA PHE A 132 -21.12 11.55 23.52
C PHE A 132 -22.51 10.94 23.70
N ALA A 133 -23.39 11.54 24.51
CA ALA A 133 -24.76 11.05 24.67
C ALA A 133 -25.55 11.12 23.34
N ASN A 134 -25.47 12.24 22.62
CA ASN A 134 -26.08 12.39 21.29
C ASN A 134 -25.56 11.34 20.30
N PHE A 135 -24.26 11.10 20.32
CA PHE A 135 -23.57 10.15 19.47
C PHE A 135 -24.05 8.72 19.71
N ILE A 136 -24.15 8.28 20.97
CA ILE A 136 -24.70 6.96 21.32
C ILE A 136 -26.16 6.83 20.88
N ASN A 137 -27.00 7.86 21.10
CA ASN A 137 -28.40 7.81 20.64
C ASN A 137 -28.50 7.72 19.11
N GLY A 138 -27.62 8.41 18.38
CA GLY A 138 -27.57 8.30 16.93
C GLY A 138 -27.15 6.91 16.45
N ILE A 139 -26.19 6.26 17.12
CA ILE A 139 -25.84 4.85 16.86
C ILE A 139 -27.06 3.94 17.04
N ILE A 140 -27.79 4.11 18.15
CA ILE A 140 -28.98 3.30 18.45
C ILE A 140 -30.06 3.52 17.37
N ASN A 141 -30.26 4.76 16.95
CA ASN A 141 -31.24 5.11 15.91
C ASN A 141 -30.86 4.48 14.55
N GLU A 142 -29.58 4.51 14.15
CA GLU A 142 -29.13 3.88 12.89
C GLU A 142 -29.22 2.35 12.95
N GLY A 143 -29.05 1.74 14.13
CA GLY A 143 -29.25 0.30 14.32
C GLY A 143 -30.71 -0.15 14.12
N GLY A 144 -31.66 0.78 14.22
CA GLY A 144 -33.09 0.55 13.97
C GLY A 144 -33.76 -0.46 14.90
N GLU A 145 -35.00 -0.85 14.58
CA GLU A 145 -35.76 -1.84 15.36
C GLU A 145 -35.12 -3.24 15.31
N GLU A 146 -34.43 -3.56 14.21
CA GLU A 146 -33.75 -4.84 13.99
C GLU A 146 -32.41 -4.96 14.74
N LYS A 147 -31.92 -3.88 15.36
CA LYS A 147 -30.65 -3.83 16.10
C LYS A 147 -29.47 -4.36 15.30
N LEU A 148 -29.33 -3.88 14.06
CA LEU A 148 -28.26 -4.27 13.13
C LEU A 148 -26.94 -3.63 13.54
N PHE A 149 -26.31 -4.22 14.54
CA PHE A 149 -25.02 -3.84 15.08
C PHE A 149 -23.98 -4.88 14.69
N GLU A 150 -23.28 -4.63 13.59
CA GLU A 150 -22.26 -5.53 13.06
C GLU A 150 -20.89 -4.90 13.18
N THR A 151 -19.91 -5.72 13.54
CA THR A 151 -18.49 -5.36 13.53
C THR A 151 -17.82 -6.09 12.38
N THR A 152 -17.34 -5.31 11.42
CA THR A 152 -16.69 -5.80 10.21
C THR A 152 -15.22 -5.36 10.15
N SER A 153 -14.43 -6.05 9.34
CA SER A 153 -13.04 -5.66 9.12
C SER A 153 -12.97 -4.34 8.36
N GLN A 154 -12.09 -3.45 8.82
CA GLN A 154 -11.85 -2.12 8.23
C GLN A 154 -10.74 -2.15 7.18
N THR A 155 -10.01 -3.26 7.07
CA THR A 155 -8.82 -3.40 6.22
C THR A 155 -8.66 -4.83 5.67
N LEU A 156 -9.77 -5.53 5.40
CA LEU A 156 -9.73 -6.88 4.81
C LEU A 156 -9.16 -6.79 3.38
N PRO A 157 -8.03 -7.41 3.06
CA PRO A 157 -7.44 -7.33 1.72
C PRO A 157 -8.32 -7.96 0.65
N LEU A 158 -8.25 -7.46 -0.59
CA LEU A 158 -8.97 -8.06 -1.71
C LEU A 158 -8.61 -9.54 -1.95
N SER A 159 -7.38 -9.95 -1.63
CA SER A 159 -6.95 -11.35 -1.70
C SER A 159 -7.69 -12.27 -0.76
N ASP A 160 -8.11 -11.74 0.38
CA ASP A 160 -8.73 -12.49 1.48
C ASP A 160 -10.27 -12.42 1.41
N MET A 161 -10.81 -11.67 0.43
CA MET A 161 -12.24 -11.64 0.13
C MET A 161 -12.71 -12.90 -0.60
N ASP A 162 -14.02 -13.08 -0.68
CA ASP A 162 -14.63 -14.18 -1.43
C ASP A 162 -14.32 -14.11 -2.92
N ASN A 163 -14.30 -15.27 -3.59
CA ASN A 163 -13.93 -15.34 -5.01
C ASN A 163 -14.95 -14.64 -5.91
N GLU A 164 -16.21 -14.60 -5.51
CA GLU A 164 -17.27 -13.89 -6.22
C GLU A 164 -17.06 -12.38 -6.15
N VAL A 165 -16.60 -11.84 -5.00
CA VAL A 165 -16.21 -10.43 -4.85
C VAL A 165 -15.00 -10.12 -5.74
N LYS A 166 -13.97 -10.97 -5.71
CA LYS A 166 -12.81 -10.86 -6.61
C LYS A 166 -13.21 -10.92 -8.09
N SER A 167 -14.15 -11.81 -8.44
CA SER A 167 -14.67 -11.96 -9.80
C SER A 167 -15.40 -10.69 -10.26
N ALA A 168 -16.32 -10.17 -9.45
CA ALA A 168 -17.04 -8.94 -9.76
C ALA A 168 -16.09 -7.75 -9.94
N TYR A 169 -15.09 -7.62 -9.06
CA TYR A 169 -14.04 -6.59 -9.16
C TYR A 169 -13.30 -6.66 -10.50
N ILE A 170 -12.81 -7.85 -10.90
CA ILE A 170 -12.07 -8.00 -12.16
C ILE A 170 -12.98 -7.83 -13.38
N LYS A 171 -14.24 -8.27 -13.32
CA LYS A 171 -15.20 -8.09 -14.42
C LYS A 171 -15.47 -6.62 -14.73
N ILE A 172 -15.55 -5.75 -13.72
CA ILE A 172 -15.69 -4.30 -13.95
C ILE A 172 -14.47 -3.73 -14.69
N ILE A 173 -13.26 -4.20 -14.35
CA ILE A 173 -12.02 -3.80 -15.05
C ILE A 173 -12.03 -4.31 -16.50
N CYS A 174 -12.51 -5.55 -16.73
CA CYS A 174 -12.71 -6.08 -18.08
C CYS A 174 -13.74 -5.27 -18.86
N ASN A 175 -14.83 -4.83 -18.22
CA ASN A 175 -15.85 -3.98 -18.84
C ASN A 175 -15.26 -2.64 -19.30
N TYR A 176 -14.37 -2.05 -18.49
CA TYR A 176 -13.65 -0.85 -18.89
C TYR A 176 -12.78 -1.11 -20.14
N ALA A 177 -11.95 -2.16 -20.13
CA ALA A 177 -11.12 -2.52 -21.29
C ALA A 177 -11.95 -2.70 -22.57
N TYR A 178 -13.08 -3.42 -22.48
CA TYR A 178 -14.00 -3.56 -23.61
C TYR A 178 -14.70 -2.25 -24.01
N SER A 179 -14.87 -1.29 -23.11
CA SER A 179 -15.56 -0.02 -23.43
C SER A 179 -14.70 0.93 -24.26
N ASP A 180 -13.38 0.75 -24.23
CA ASP A 180 -12.42 1.55 -24.99
C ASP A 180 -12.42 1.17 -26.49
N ASP A 181 -12.14 -0.10 -26.81
CA ASP A 181 -11.96 -0.55 -28.21
C ASP A 181 -12.67 -1.87 -28.58
N ASP A 182 -13.64 -2.31 -27.77
CA ASP A 182 -14.38 -3.58 -27.92
C ASP A 182 -13.54 -4.85 -27.76
N VAL A 183 -12.27 -4.74 -27.37
CA VAL A 183 -11.34 -5.85 -27.18
C VAL A 183 -10.59 -5.67 -25.86
N ILE A 184 -10.04 -6.76 -25.31
CA ILE A 184 -8.99 -6.68 -24.30
C ILE A 184 -7.69 -6.96 -25.03
N ASP A 185 -6.83 -5.96 -25.19
CA ASP A 185 -5.58 -6.11 -25.93
C ASP A 185 -4.49 -6.83 -25.11
N ALA A 186 -3.32 -7.07 -25.72
CA ALA A 186 -2.24 -7.79 -25.06
C ALA A 186 -1.71 -7.11 -23.79
N LYS A 187 -1.64 -5.78 -23.77
CA LYS A 187 -1.16 -5.00 -22.62
C LYS A 187 -2.19 -5.00 -21.50
N GLU A 188 -3.44 -4.75 -21.83
CA GLU A 188 -4.57 -4.80 -20.88
C GLU A 188 -4.71 -6.20 -20.29
N TYR A 189 -4.65 -7.24 -21.14
CA TYR A 189 -4.68 -8.63 -20.71
C TYR A 189 -3.54 -8.94 -19.74
N ALA A 190 -2.32 -8.54 -20.06
CA ALA A 190 -1.16 -8.74 -19.17
C ALA A 190 -1.34 -8.04 -17.81
N GLU A 191 -1.92 -6.83 -17.77
CA GLU A 191 -2.21 -6.13 -16.52
C GLU A 191 -3.35 -6.76 -15.72
N ILE A 192 -4.40 -7.24 -16.38
CA ILE A 192 -5.50 -7.94 -15.70
C ILE A 192 -4.99 -9.27 -15.10
N ILE A 193 -4.14 -10.01 -15.81
CA ILE A 193 -3.49 -11.21 -15.24
C ILE A 193 -2.57 -10.83 -14.07
N SER A 194 -1.80 -9.75 -14.19
CA SER A 194 -0.98 -9.20 -13.09
C SER A 194 -1.84 -8.90 -11.85
N LEU A 195 -3.02 -8.32 -12.01
CA LEU A 195 -3.98 -8.10 -10.92
C LEU A 195 -4.54 -9.40 -10.34
N ILE A 196 -4.98 -10.34 -11.18
CA ILE A 196 -5.47 -11.67 -10.79
C ILE A 196 -4.46 -12.38 -9.88
N VAL A 197 -3.17 -12.24 -10.18
CA VAL A 197 -2.09 -12.78 -9.37
C VAL A 197 -1.95 -12.05 -8.03
N ARG A 198 -2.00 -10.71 -8.02
CA ARG A 198 -1.91 -9.90 -6.79
C ARG A 198 -3.04 -10.20 -5.80
N ILE A 199 -4.25 -10.44 -6.30
CA ILE A 199 -5.44 -10.72 -5.47
C ILE A 199 -5.62 -12.23 -5.20
N ASP A 200 -4.62 -13.05 -5.54
CA ASP A 200 -4.61 -14.50 -5.38
C ASP A 200 -5.91 -15.19 -5.84
N TYR A 201 -6.39 -14.83 -7.04
CA TYR A 201 -7.60 -15.41 -7.59
C TYR A 201 -7.32 -16.84 -8.09
N ASN A 202 -8.04 -17.80 -7.50
CA ASN A 202 -7.69 -19.20 -7.57
C ASN A 202 -7.83 -19.81 -8.98
N VAL A 203 -7.12 -20.91 -9.21
CA VAL A 203 -7.04 -21.59 -10.51
C VAL A 203 -8.39 -22.09 -11.04
N LYS A 204 -9.29 -22.54 -10.17
CA LYS A 204 -10.58 -23.14 -10.57
C LYS A 204 -11.53 -22.09 -11.13
N ASP A 205 -11.54 -20.91 -10.54
CA ASP A 205 -12.49 -19.86 -10.89
C ASP A 205 -12.01 -19.01 -12.09
N ARG A 206 -10.70 -19.01 -12.37
CA ARG A 206 -10.11 -18.35 -13.56
C ARG A 206 -10.70 -18.82 -14.88
N LEU A 207 -11.21 -20.06 -14.99
CA LEU A 207 -11.81 -20.54 -16.24
C LEU A 207 -13.01 -19.70 -16.69
N SER A 208 -13.86 -19.32 -15.74
CA SER A 208 -15.00 -18.44 -16.00
C SER A 208 -14.56 -17.05 -16.45
N LEU A 209 -13.54 -16.51 -15.79
CA LEU A 209 -12.99 -15.19 -16.07
C LEU A 209 -12.29 -15.13 -17.44
N ARG A 210 -11.57 -16.18 -17.84
CA ARG A 210 -10.98 -16.27 -19.19
C ARG A 210 -12.05 -16.18 -20.26
N SER A 211 -13.17 -16.87 -20.06
CA SER A 211 -14.31 -16.81 -20.99
C SER A 211 -14.86 -15.38 -21.08
N TYR A 212 -14.99 -14.71 -19.93
CA TYR A 212 -15.43 -13.32 -19.85
C TYR A 212 -14.47 -12.35 -20.58
N MET A 213 -13.15 -12.50 -20.37
CA MET A 213 -12.10 -11.71 -21.01
C MET A 213 -11.98 -11.94 -22.53
N CYS A 214 -12.64 -12.97 -23.05
CA CYS A 214 -12.53 -13.37 -24.46
C CYS A 214 -13.87 -13.30 -25.23
N ASP A 215 -14.96 -12.93 -24.56
CA ASP A 215 -16.29 -12.84 -25.16
C ASP A 215 -17.06 -11.62 -24.64
N LYS A 216 -16.97 -10.53 -25.39
CA LYS A 216 -17.73 -9.30 -25.13
C LYS A 216 -19.24 -9.55 -24.97
N ASN A 217 -19.82 -10.57 -25.60
CA ASN A 217 -21.27 -10.82 -25.47
C ASN A 217 -21.66 -11.43 -24.11
N SER A 218 -20.69 -11.85 -23.32
CA SER A 218 -20.90 -12.41 -21.98
C SER A 218 -20.73 -11.39 -20.86
N ILE A 219 -20.49 -10.11 -21.20
CA ILE A 219 -20.28 -9.08 -20.19
C ILE A 219 -21.55 -8.84 -19.38
N GLU A 220 -21.37 -8.75 -18.07
CA GLU A 220 -22.39 -8.35 -17.13
C GLU A 220 -22.39 -6.82 -17.00
N ASP A 221 -23.54 -6.26 -16.68
CA ASP A 221 -23.68 -4.83 -16.48
C ASP A 221 -22.83 -4.34 -15.29
N SER A 222 -22.07 -3.27 -15.50
CA SER A 222 -21.14 -2.73 -14.49
C SER A 222 -21.88 -2.27 -13.24
N LYS A 223 -23.08 -1.68 -13.38
CA LYS A 223 -23.86 -1.21 -12.23
C LYS A 223 -24.30 -2.38 -11.34
N SER A 224 -24.77 -3.45 -11.96
CA SER A 224 -25.13 -4.71 -11.27
C SER A 224 -23.94 -5.32 -10.52
N LEU A 225 -22.73 -5.28 -11.10
CA LEU A 225 -21.51 -5.74 -10.45
C LEU A 225 -21.11 -4.83 -9.27
N ILE A 226 -21.28 -3.51 -9.38
CA ILE A 226 -21.02 -2.55 -8.30
C ILE A 226 -22.01 -2.72 -7.15
N GLU A 227 -23.28 -2.98 -7.45
CA GLU A 227 -24.31 -3.31 -6.45
C GLU A 227 -23.95 -4.61 -5.72
N TYR A 228 -23.49 -5.64 -6.46
CA TYR A 228 -22.99 -6.88 -5.87
C TYR A 228 -21.80 -6.64 -4.94
N LEU A 229 -20.80 -5.85 -5.36
CA LEU A 229 -19.66 -5.50 -4.51
C LEU A 229 -20.14 -4.78 -3.24
N SER A 230 -21.05 -3.81 -3.37
CA SER A 230 -21.57 -3.03 -2.25
C SER A 230 -22.34 -3.89 -1.24
N ALA A 231 -22.96 -4.98 -1.68
CA ALA A 231 -23.71 -5.90 -0.82
C ALA A 231 -22.86 -7.01 -0.17
N ASN A 232 -21.71 -7.36 -0.76
CA ASN A 232 -20.91 -8.53 -0.34
C ASN A 232 -19.51 -8.17 0.22
N VAL A 233 -19.07 -6.91 0.06
CA VAL A 233 -17.87 -6.41 0.72
C VAL A 233 -18.20 -6.04 2.17
N PRO A 234 -17.33 -6.37 3.16
CA PRO A 234 -17.51 -5.90 4.52
C PRO A 234 -17.73 -4.39 4.58
N ASN A 235 -18.72 -3.92 5.33
CA ASN A 235 -19.12 -2.50 5.38
C ASN A 235 -17.92 -1.56 5.59
N GLY A 236 -17.01 -1.93 6.50
CA GLY A 236 -15.78 -1.19 6.80
C GLY A 236 -14.80 -1.04 5.63
N CYS A 237 -14.88 -1.90 4.63
CA CYS A 237 -13.99 -1.96 3.47
C CYS A 237 -14.59 -1.36 2.19
N ILE A 238 -15.90 -1.08 2.14
CA ILE A 238 -16.59 -0.64 0.90
C ILE A 238 -15.87 0.55 0.27
N ASP A 239 -15.60 1.59 1.07
CA ASP A 239 -14.98 2.83 0.59
C ASP A 239 -13.57 2.60 0.01
N ILE A 240 -12.80 1.73 0.65
CA ILE A 240 -11.45 1.33 0.22
C ILE A 240 -11.52 0.55 -1.10
N VAL A 241 -12.45 -0.40 -1.23
CA VAL A 241 -12.64 -1.19 -2.45
C VAL A 241 -13.02 -0.31 -3.63
N LYS A 242 -13.94 0.65 -3.44
CA LYS A 242 -14.35 1.60 -4.48
C LYS A 242 -13.16 2.41 -5.02
N LYS A 243 -12.36 2.99 -4.11
CA LYS A 243 -11.16 3.76 -4.48
C LYS A 243 -10.10 2.90 -5.16
N SER A 244 -9.91 1.67 -4.68
CA SER A 244 -9.00 0.70 -5.29
C SER A 244 -9.43 0.33 -6.72
N LEU A 245 -10.72 0.10 -6.94
CA LEU A 245 -11.29 -0.22 -8.24
C LEU A 245 -11.08 0.92 -9.24
N MET A 246 -11.38 2.15 -8.82
CA MET A 246 -11.13 3.34 -9.64
C MET A 246 -9.64 3.46 -9.99
N LYS A 247 -8.73 3.24 -9.02
CA LYS A 247 -7.28 3.27 -9.24
C LYS A 247 -6.82 2.24 -10.28
N ASP A 248 -7.30 1.01 -10.20
CA ASP A 248 -6.95 -0.02 -11.18
C ASP A 248 -7.50 0.32 -12.58
N ILE A 249 -8.69 0.91 -12.68
CA ILE A 249 -9.29 1.34 -13.97
C ILE A 249 -8.52 2.51 -14.59
N ILE A 250 -8.18 3.53 -13.81
CA ILE A 250 -7.33 4.65 -14.25
C ILE A 250 -5.98 4.14 -14.75
N TYR A 251 -5.44 3.09 -14.11
CA TYR A 251 -4.19 2.48 -14.57
C TYR A 251 -4.35 1.78 -15.93
N ILE A 252 -5.42 1.01 -16.14
CA ILE A 252 -5.70 0.42 -17.47
C ILE A 252 -5.88 1.52 -18.52
N TYR A 253 -6.61 2.60 -18.21
CA TYR A 253 -6.76 3.77 -19.10
C TYR A 253 -5.41 4.36 -19.52
N LYS A 254 -4.46 4.51 -18.58
CA LYS A 254 -3.12 5.02 -18.86
C LYS A 254 -2.32 4.14 -19.83
N LEU A 255 -2.63 2.86 -19.99
CA LEU A 255 -1.88 2.00 -20.93
C LEU A 255 -2.00 2.48 -22.39
N LYS A 256 -3.09 3.18 -22.72
CA LYS A 256 -3.40 3.65 -24.09
C LYS A 256 -3.57 5.16 -24.20
N SER A 257 -3.88 5.83 -23.09
CA SER A 257 -4.29 7.23 -23.08
C SER A 257 -3.43 8.10 -22.16
N ASP A 258 -3.47 9.41 -22.39
CA ASP A 258 -2.91 10.36 -21.43
C ASP A 258 -3.78 10.39 -20.16
N ILE A 259 -3.19 9.99 -19.03
CA ILE A 259 -3.85 9.88 -17.73
C ILE A 259 -4.51 11.20 -17.29
N GLU A 260 -3.97 12.35 -17.72
CA GLU A 260 -4.53 13.69 -17.44
C GLU A 260 -5.86 13.97 -18.15
N GLN A 261 -6.17 13.20 -19.19
CA GLN A 261 -7.38 13.37 -19.99
C GLN A 261 -8.53 12.46 -19.54
N TRP A 262 -8.44 11.87 -18.34
CA TRP A 262 -9.43 10.93 -17.80
C TRP A 262 -10.88 11.46 -17.87
N LYS A 263 -11.08 12.78 -17.78
CA LYS A 263 -12.40 13.42 -17.87
C LYS A 263 -13.07 13.28 -19.24
N ASN A 264 -12.31 12.94 -20.28
CA ASN A 264 -12.86 12.70 -21.61
C ASN A 264 -13.42 11.28 -21.75
N ASP A 265 -13.10 10.38 -20.82
CA ASP A 265 -13.56 9.01 -20.85
C ASP A 265 -14.93 8.88 -20.17
N ARG A 266 -15.91 8.42 -20.94
CA ARG A 266 -17.30 8.32 -20.48
C ARG A 266 -17.47 7.24 -19.41
N PHE A 267 -16.77 6.11 -19.53
CA PHE A 267 -16.88 5.00 -18.58
C PHE A 267 -16.35 5.43 -17.21
N ILE A 268 -15.21 6.12 -17.18
CA ILE A 268 -14.60 6.63 -15.94
C ILE A 268 -15.54 7.64 -15.27
N ILE A 269 -16.16 8.57 -16.01
CA ILE A 269 -17.10 9.55 -15.46
C ILE A 269 -18.37 8.86 -14.91
N GLU A 270 -18.92 7.88 -15.61
CA GLU A 270 -20.08 7.12 -15.11
C GLU A 270 -19.72 6.35 -13.83
N LEU A 271 -18.56 5.69 -13.82
CA LEU A 271 -18.05 4.97 -12.66
C LEU A 271 -17.77 5.90 -11.47
N GLN A 272 -17.18 7.08 -11.71
CA GLN A 272 -16.91 8.09 -10.70
C GLN A 272 -18.19 8.44 -9.92
N ASN A 273 -19.29 8.66 -10.65
CA ASN A 273 -20.58 8.98 -10.08
C ASN A 273 -21.18 7.80 -9.29
N GLU A 274 -21.16 6.58 -9.86
CA GLU A 274 -21.69 5.38 -9.18
C GLU A 274 -20.89 5.02 -7.92
N LEU A 275 -19.57 5.27 -7.91
CA LEU A 275 -18.71 5.03 -6.76
C LEU A 275 -18.71 6.17 -5.74
N ASN A 276 -19.31 7.32 -6.06
CA ASN A 276 -19.28 8.55 -5.25
C ASN A 276 -17.84 9.02 -4.93
N ILE A 277 -16.99 9.04 -5.95
CA ILE A 277 -15.58 9.50 -5.85
C ILE A 277 -15.51 10.92 -6.44
N ASN A 278 -14.92 11.87 -5.73
CA ASN A 278 -14.80 13.24 -6.24
C ASN A 278 -13.53 13.44 -7.09
N ASP A 279 -13.45 14.55 -7.83
CA ASP A 279 -12.31 14.86 -8.69
C ASP A 279 -10.97 14.87 -7.93
N GLU A 280 -10.92 15.46 -6.74
CA GLU A 280 -9.70 15.56 -5.94
C GLU A 280 -9.17 14.17 -5.54
N GLN A 281 -10.07 13.21 -5.32
CA GLN A 281 -9.72 11.83 -5.03
C GLN A 281 -9.17 11.09 -6.26
N ILE A 282 -9.68 11.39 -7.47
CA ILE A 282 -9.10 10.87 -8.71
C ILE A 282 -7.73 11.50 -8.98
N GLU A 283 -7.57 12.80 -8.75
CA GLU A 283 -6.28 13.48 -8.88
C GLU A 283 -5.22 12.91 -7.91
N LEU A 284 -5.63 12.53 -6.69
CA LEU A 284 -4.77 11.77 -5.78
C LEU A 284 -4.35 10.43 -6.41
N ILE A 285 -5.30 9.65 -6.92
CA ILE A 285 -5.05 8.34 -7.57
C ILE A 285 -4.04 8.50 -8.71
N ILE A 286 -4.22 9.50 -9.58
CA ILE A 286 -3.30 9.79 -10.68
C ILE A 286 -1.91 10.13 -10.15
N SER A 287 -1.83 10.94 -9.09
CA SER A 287 -0.56 11.30 -8.47
C SER A 287 0.17 10.09 -7.85
N VAL A 288 -0.57 9.12 -7.33
CA VAL A 288 -0.03 7.85 -6.82
C VAL A 288 0.56 7.02 -7.96
N ILE A 289 -0.21 6.81 -9.04
CA ILE A 289 0.25 6.05 -10.22
C ILE A 289 1.52 6.66 -10.81
N LYS A 290 1.54 7.99 -11.00
CA LYS A 290 2.71 8.71 -11.50
C LYS A 290 3.90 8.61 -10.57
N ASN A 291 3.67 8.74 -9.26
CA ASN A 291 4.76 8.64 -8.30
C ASN A 291 5.42 7.28 -8.37
N ASP A 292 4.59 6.23 -8.41
CA ASP A 292 5.00 4.85 -8.57
C ASP A 292 5.88 4.70 -9.82
N GLU A 293 5.36 5.03 -11.01
CA GLU A 293 6.13 4.93 -12.26
C GLU A 293 7.46 5.69 -12.18
N ASN A 294 7.47 6.88 -11.59
CA ASN A 294 8.68 7.69 -11.45
C ASN A 294 9.70 7.07 -10.49
N ILE A 295 9.32 6.25 -9.50
CA ILE A 295 10.29 5.53 -8.66
C ILE A 295 11.22 4.66 -9.52
N LEU A 296 10.64 4.00 -10.53
CA LEU A 296 11.39 3.16 -11.46
C LEU A 296 12.05 3.99 -12.56
N ASN A 297 11.26 4.80 -13.28
CA ASN A 297 11.70 5.53 -14.47
C ASN A 297 12.78 6.57 -14.16
N GLU A 298 12.69 7.25 -13.01
CA GLU A 298 13.68 8.24 -12.58
C GLU A 298 14.75 7.63 -11.66
N ARG A 299 14.70 6.32 -11.41
CA ARG A 299 15.58 5.60 -10.48
C ARG A 299 15.73 6.36 -9.15
N LYS A 300 14.60 6.68 -8.53
CA LYS A 300 14.58 7.35 -7.22
C LYS A 300 15.32 6.53 -6.18
N ASN A 301 16.14 7.19 -5.39
CA ASN A 301 16.83 6.61 -4.25
C ASN A 301 15.91 6.50 -3.03
N ASP A 302 16.32 5.73 -2.03
CA ASP A 302 15.53 5.47 -0.81
C ASP A 302 15.05 6.76 -0.12
N SER A 303 15.84 7.84 -0.12
CA SER A 303 15.46 9.12 0.50
C SER A 303 14.41 9.86 -0.33
N GLU A 304 14.51 9.81 -1.65
CA GLU A 304 13.54 10.39 -2.57
C GLU A 304 12.20 9.63 -2.51
N ILE A 305 12.25 8.30 -2.40
CA ILE A 305 11.06 7.45 -2.19
C ILE A 305 10.37 7.86 -0.88
N VAL A 306 11.10 7.94 0.24
CA VAL A 306 10.55 8.38 1.54
C VAL A 306 9.87 9.75 1.43
N LYS A 307 10.52 10.71 0.77
CA LYS A 307 9.99 12.07 0.61
C LYS A 307 8.70 12.04 -0.21
N SER A 308 8.74 11.39 -1.37
CA SER A 308 7.57 11.31 -2.26
C SER A 308 6.38 10.61 -1.60
N MET A 309 6.60 9.57 -0.79
CA MET A 309 5.54 8.90 -0.04
C MET A 309 4.94 9.77 1.07
N LYS A 310 5.73 10.62 1.72
CA LYS A 310 5.19 11.63 2.66
C LYS A 310 4.32 12.65 1.93
N ASP A 311 4.74 13.09 0.75
CA ASP A 311 3.99 14.05 -0.05
C ASP A 311 2.66 13.43 -0.52
N ILE A 312 2.65 12.17 -0.95
CA ILE A 312 1.43 11.41 -1.26
C ILE A 312 0.53 11.26 -0.03
N GLY A 313 1.09 10.88 1.13
CA GLY A 313 0.33 10.77 2.37
C GLY A 313 -0.32 12.10 2.81
N ALA A 314 0.39 13.22 2.61
CA ALA A 314 -0.15 14.55 2.88
C ALA A 314 -1.29 14.91 1.93
N LYS A 315 -1.15 14.62 0.62
CA LYS A 315 -2.23 14.80 -0.36
C LYS A 315 -3.43 13.93 -0.03
N ALA A 316 -3.20 12.67 0.34
CA ALA A 316 -4.25 11.72 0.70
C ALA A 316 -5.06 12.21 1.91
N GLY A 317 -4.37 12.67 2.96
CA GLY A 317 -5.00 13.29 4.12
C GLY A 317 -5.79 14.57 3.80
N ALA A 318 -5.33 15.38 2.84
CA ALA A 318 -6.03 16.60 2.42
C ALA A 318 -7.37 16.33 1.75
N VAL A 319 -7.51 15.20 1.02
CA VAL A 319 -8.74 14.81 0.32
C VAL A 319 -9.54 13.74 1.06
N GLY A 320 -9.18 13.44 2.31
CA GLY A 320 -9.86 12.46 3.15
C GLY A 320 -9.77 11.03 2.64
N VAL A 321 -8.70 10.68 1.92
CA VAL A 321 -8.47 9.33 1.40
C VAL A 321 -7.42 8.63 2.24
N PRO A 322 -7.72 7.46 2.80
CA PRO A 322 -6.70 6.63 3.43
C PRO A 322 -5.61 6.22 2.45
N LEU A 323 -4.34 6.33 2.86
CA LEU A 323 -3.23 5.89 2.01
C LEU A 323 -3.33 4.39 1.69
N ALA A 324 -3.86 3.59 2.63
CA ALA A 324 -4.10 2.17 2.39
C ALA A 324 -5.08 1.90 1.23
N ALA A 325 -6.01 2.82 0.95
CA ALA A 325 -7.03 2.63 -0.09
C ALA A 325 -6.43 2.62 -1.50
N VAL A 326 -5.46 3.49 -1.76
CA VAL A 326 -4.79 3.60 -3.06
C VAL A 326 -3.73 2.50 -3.28
N TYR A 327 -3.42 1.70 -2.27
CA TYR A 327 -2.53 0.53 -2.37
C TYR A 327 -3.22 -0.80 -2.04
N PHE A 328 -4.56 -0.80 -1.95
CA PHE A 328 -5.35 -1.91 -1.43
C PHE A 328 -5.27 -3.18 -2.29
N SER A 329 -5.45 -3.07 -3.61
CA SER A 329 -5.21 -4.17 -4.57
C SER A 329 -3.71 -4.41 -4.88
N GLY A 330 -2.83 -3.79 -4.09
CA GLY A 330 -1.41 -3.62 -4.38
C GLY A 330 -1.15 -2.41 -5.29
N SER A 331 0.12 -2.03 -5.41
CA SER A 331 0.58 -1.11 -6.44
C SER A 331 0.88 -1.85 -7.73
N VAL A 332 0.71 -1.11 -8.83
CA VAL A 332 1.02 -1.53 -10.20
C VAL A 332 2.51 -1.83 -10.40
N ILE A 333 3.38 -1.37 -9.49
CA ILE A 333 4.83 -1.62 -9.48
C ILE A 333 5.30 -2.42 -8.25
N GLY A 334 4.43 -3.21 -7.63
CA GLY A 334 4.84 -4.15 -6.57
C GLY A 334 4.95 -3.56 -5.16
N MET A 335 4.47 -2.34 -4.93
CA MET A 335 4.28 -1.82 -3.56
C MET A 335 3.02 -2.35 -2.91
N SER A 336 2.97 -2.27 -1.58
CA SER A 336 1.87 -2.81 -0.79
C SER A 336 1.32 -1.87 0.23
N ALA A 337 0.04 -2.02 0.53
CA ALA A 337 -0.59 -1.39 1.67
C ALA A 337 0.13 -1.75 2.99
N ALA A 338 0.62 -2.98 3.12
CA ALA A 338 1.34 -3.46 4.31
C ALA A 338 2.70 -2.79 4.52
N GLY A 339 3.33 -2.30 3.46
CA GLY A 339 4.65 -1.70 3.50
C GLY A 339 4.64 -0.24 3.90
N LEU A 340 3.73 0.55 3.35
CA LEU A 340 3.72 2.00 3.46
C LEU A 340 3.34 2.54 4.84
N THR A 341 2.76 1.72 5.70
CA THR A 341 2.46 2.08 7.10
C THR A 341 3.71 2.02 8.01
N SER A 342 4.88 1.63 7.48
CA SER A 342 6.10 1.33 8.24
C SER A 342 6.87 2.52 8.82
N GLY A 343 6.34 3.74 8.69
CA GLY A 343 6.65 4.80 9.66
C GLY A 343 6.44 4.37 11.12
N LEU A 344 5.63 3.31 11.36
CA LEU A 344 5.38 2.68 12.66
C LEU A 344 5.96 1.26 12.84
N ALA A 345 6.30 0.53 11.77
CA ALA A 345 6.91 -0.81 11.88
C ALA A 345 8.37 -0.80 12.40
N THR A 346 8.99 0.38 12.50
CA THR A 346 10.38 0.57 12.98
C THR A 346 10.56 0.25 14.49
N LEU A 347 9.50 -0.13 15.22
CA LEU A 347 9.61 -0.63 16.60
C LEU A 347 9.53 -2.16 16.74
N GLY A 348 9.58 -2.91 15.63
CA GLY A 348 9.86 -4.34 15.67
C GLY A 348 8.70 -5.21 16.14
N MET A 349 7.58 -5.16 15.43
CA MET A 349 6.59 -6.25 15.37
C MET A 349 5.99 -6.26 13.96
N GLY A 350 5.99 -7.43 13.32
CA GLY A 350 5.48 -7.63 11.96
C GLY A 350 3.97 -7.46 11.83
N GLY A 351 3.53 -7.33 10.57
CA GLY A 351 2.15 -7.17 10.10
C GLY A 351 1.03 -7.46 11.09
N LEU A 352 0.30 -6.42 11.48
CA LEU A 352 -0.93 -6.56 12.27
C LEU A 352 -1.95 -5.42 12.02
N LEU A 353 -2.12 -5.04 10.75
CA LEU A 353 -3.32 -4.32 10.29
C LEU A 353 -4.20 -5.17 9.36
N GLY A 354 -4.06 -6.50 9.40
CA GLY A 354 -4.94 -7.39 8.65
C GLY A 354 -4.61 -7.61 7.19
N PHE A 355 -3.53 -7.03 6.68
CA PHE A 355 -2.95 -7.47 5.42
C PHE A 355 -2.27 -8.83 5.66
N SER A 356 -2.83 -9.91 5.11
CA SER A 356 -2.36 -11.28 5.34
C SER A 356 -0.84 -11.41 5.16
N SER A 357 -0.24 -12.29 5.94
CA SER A 357 1.16 -12.72 5.81
C SER A 357 1.50 -13.26 4.41
N MET A 358 0.49 -13.56 3.58
CA MET A 358 0.63 -13.96 2.18
C MET A 358 0.98 -12.81 1.23
N PHE A 359 0.76 -11.57 1.67
CA PHE A 359 1.16 -10.38 0.92
C PHE A 359 2.71 -10.23 0.82
N THR A 360 3.47 -10.86 1.73
CA THR A 360 4.95 -10.98 1.63
C THR A 360 5.41 -11.78 0.40
N GLY A 361 4.48 -12.46 -0.28
CA GLY A 361 4.72 -13.12 -1.54
C GLY A 361 5.10 -12.13 -2.64
N ILE A 362 4.35 -11.05 -2.83
CA ILE A 362 4.43 -10.25 -4.06
C ILE A 362 4.63 -8.76 -3.82
N GLY A 363 4.52 -8.24 -2.59
CA GLY A 363 4.78 -6.81 -2.41
C GLY A 363 5.73 -6.43 -1.30
N VAL A 364 6.21 -5.21 -1.43
CA VAL A 364 7.34 -4.66 -0.69
C VAL A 364 6.91 -3.97 0.57
N VAL A 365 7.67 -4.20 1.65
CA VAL A 365 7.65 -3.39 2.85
C VAL A 365 8.41 -2.10 2.58
N ALA A 366 7.69 -1.02 2.27
CA ALA A 366 8.29 0.27 2.03
C ALA A 366 8.43 1.08 3.32
N LEU A 367 9.68 1.23 3.79
CA LEU A 367 10.22 2.28 4.68
C LEU A 367 10.78 1.79 6.04
N LEU A 368 12.03 1.32 6.01
CA LEU A 368 12.90 1.39 7.19
C LEU A 368 12.97 2.85 7.66
N GLY A 369 12.46 3.12 8.86
CA GLY A 369 12.46 4.44 9.47
C GLY A 369 13.86 5.04 9.48
N VAL A 370 14.00 6.19 8.83
CA VAL A 370 15.25 6.95 8.69
C VAL A 370 15.60 7.65 10.01
N GLY A 371 15.76 6.89 11.09
CA GLY A 371 16.21 7.37 12.40
C GLY A 371 17.62 6.93 12.76
N THR A 372 18.08 5.79 12.24
CA THR A 372 19.31 5.13 12.72
C THR A 372 20.60 5.52 11.98
N TYR A 373 20.55 6.22 10.84
CA TYR A 373 21.73 6.32 9.96
C TYR A 373 22.28 7.71 9.64
N LYS A 374 21.62 8.82 10.00
CA LYS A 374 22.17 10.16 9.69
C LYS A 374 23.54 10.42 10.32
N GLY A 375 23.83 9.84 11.50
CA GLY A 375 25.12 9.99 12.18
C GLY A 375 26.26 9.19 11.54
N ILE A 376 25.98 7.98 11.06
CA ILE A 376 26.99 7.10 10.44
C ILE A 376 27.22 7.48 8.97
N LYS A 377 26.15 7.81 8.22
CA LYS A 377 26.21 8.19 6.78
C LYS A 377 27.07 9.42 6.51
N LYS A 378 27.07 10.41 7.42
CA LYS A 378 27.82 11.66 7.27
C LYS A 378 29.32 11.52 7.59
N VAL A 379 29.70 10.48 8.34
CA VAL A 379 31.07 10.26 8.83
C VAL A 379 31.84 9.24 7.98
N THR A 380 31.15 8.28 7.34
CA THR A 380 31.81 7.17 6.64
C THR A 380 31.83 7.28 5.11
N GLY A 381 31.07 8.20 4.50
CA GLY A 381 30.94 8.31 3.04
C GLY A 381 30.14 7.18 2.39
N LEU A 382 29.57 6.25 3.17
CA LEU A 382 28.86 5.04 2.70
C LEU A 382 27.41 5.29 2.28
N SER A 383 27.04 6.54 2.03
CA SER A 383 25.64 6.89 1.75
C SER A 383 25.10 6.18 0.50
N GLU A 384 25.92 5.92 -0.50
CA GLU A 384 25.49 5.40 -1.80
C GLU A 384 25.13 3.91 -1.80
N LEU A 385 25.71 3.11 -0.89
CA LEU A 385 25.49 1.66 -0.84
C LEU A 385 24.12 1.27 -0.28
N GLU A 386 23.56 2.09 0.60
CA GLU A 386 22.22 1.85 1.17
C GLU A 386 21.12 2.54 0.35
N ASN A 387 21.47 3.29 -0.70
CA ASN A 387 20.56 4.29 -1.28
C ASN A 387 19.56 3.77 -2.32
N ASN A 388 19.48 2.48 -2.62
CA ASN A 388 18.51 1.98 -3.63
C ASN A 388 17.77 0.71 -3.18
N LYS A 389 17.84 0.35 -1.89
CA LYS A 389 17.32 -0.93 -1.41
C LYS A 389 15.80 -1.03 -1.55
N GLN A 390 15.09 0.07 -1.38
CA GLN A 390 13.64 0.10 -1.54
C GLN A 390 13.25 -0.17 -3.00
N ARG A 391 13.93 0.47 -3.94
CA ARG A 391 13.71 0.24 -5.38
C ARG A 391 14.05 -1.20 -5.77
N GLU A 392 15.16 -1.75 -5.26
CA GLU A 392 15.52 -3.16 -5.48
C GLU A 392 14.40 -4.11 -5.04
N LEU A 393 13.84 -3.91 -3.83
CA LEU A 393 12.73 -4.73 -3.34
C LEU A 393 11.50 -4.60 -4.26
N MET A 394 11.20 -3.40 -4.76
CA MET A 394 10.06 -3.15 -5.66
C MET A 394 10.22 -3.90 -6.97
N LEU A 395 11.42 -3.90 -7.52
CA LEU A 395 11.75 -4.66 -8.72
C LEU A 395 11.62 -6.17 -8.48
N GLN A 396 12.06 -6.68 -7.33
CA GLN A 396 11.88 -8.10 -6.97
C GLN A 396 10.41 -8.50 -6.83
N ALA A 397 9.58 -7.62 -6.29
CA ALA A 397 8.13 -7.80 -6.25
C ALA A 397 7.51 -7.86 -7.65
N ILE A 398 7.93 -6.97 -8.56
CA ILE A 398 7.51 -6.98 -9.97
C ILE A 398 7.93 -8.28 -10.65
N ILE A 399 9.17 -8.73 -10.47
CA ILE A 399 9.69 -9.99 -11.03
C ILE A 399 8.83 -11.16 -10.56
N LYS A 400 8.60 -11.29 -9.25
CA LYS A 400 7.82 -12.40 -8.69
C LYS A 400 6.36 -12.38 -9.13
N ASN A 401 5.73 -11.22 -9.19
CA ASN A 401 4.38 -11.07 -9.72
C ASN A 401 4.31 -11.49 -11.19
N SER A 402 5.25 -10.99 -12.00
CA SER A 402 5.28 -11.21 -13.44
C SER A 402 5.62 -12.66 -13.78
N GLN A 403 6.49 -13.32 -13.02
CA GLN A 403 6.77 -14.76 -13.16
C GLN A 403 5.52 -15.61 -12.83
N LYS A 404 4.78 -15.30 -11.75
CA LYS A 404 3.51 -15.99 -11.44
C LYS A 404 2.44 -15.69 -12.50
N SER A 405 2.42 -14.47 -13.04
CA SER A 405 1.53 -14.07 -14.15
C SER A 405 1.84 -14.85 -15.42
N LEU A 406 3.12 -15.00 -15.76
CA LEU A 406 3.58 -15.79 -16.90
C LEU A 406 3.19 -17.27 -16.75
N ASN A 407 3.30 -17.83 -15.55
CA ASN A 407 2.83 -19.19 -15.28
C ASN A 407 1.32 -19.34 -15.51
N TYR A 408 0.51 -18.37 -15.06
CA TYR A 408 -0.94 -18.38 -15.31
C TYR A 408 -1.24 -18.28 -16.81
N LEU A 409 -0.53 -17.42 -17.54
CA LEU A 409 -0.65 -17.30 -18.99
C LEU A 409 -0.33 -18.62 -19.71
N ILE A 410 0.73 -19.31 -19.30
CA ILE A 410 1.12 -20.61 -19.88
C ILE A 410 0.06 -21.68 -19.61
N GLU A 411 -0.47 -21.74 -18.38
CA GLU A 411 -1.59 -22.63 -18.04
C GLU A 411 -2.82 -22.36 -18.92
N ASP A 412 -3.15 -21.10 -19.14
CA ASP A 412 -4.28 -20.66 -19.95
C ASP A 412 -4.09 -21.00 -21.44
N VAL A 413 -2.90 -20.75 -21.97
CA VAL A 413 -2.51 -21.12 -23.34
C VAL A 413 -2.64 -22.63 -23.55
N ASN A 414 -2.21 -23.44 -22.59
CA ASN A 414 -2.31 -24.90 -22.68
C ASN A 414 -3.78 -25.37 -22.72
N GLU A 415 -4.64 -24.79 -21.88
CA GLU A 415 -6.07 -25.11 -21.84
C GLU A 415 -6.79 -24.71 -23.14
N ILE A 416 -6.55 -23.50 -23.63
CA ILE A 416 -7.14 -23.03 -24.90
C ILE A 416 -6.61 -23.84 -26.09
N SER A 417 -5.32 -24.20 -26.09
CA SER A 417 -4.74 -25.04 -27.14
C SER A 417 -5.37 -26.43 -27.19
N LYS A 418 -5.70 -27.01 -26.02
CA LYS A 418 -6.44 -28.27 -25.93
C LYS A 418 -7.85 -28.12 -26.52
N GLN A 419 -8.59 -27.10 -26.12
CA GLN A 419 -9.94 -26.84 -26.66
C GLN A 419 -9.91 -26.58 -28.18
N LEU A 420 -8.92 -25.84 -28.66
CA LEU A 420 -8.71 -25.60 -30.10
C LEU A 420 -8.48 -26.90 -30.85
N THR A 421 -7.63 -27.77 -30.32
CA THR A 421 -7.35 -29.09 -30.92
C THR A 421 -8.60 -29.97 -30.96
N GLU A 422 -9.37 -30.01 -29.87
CA GLU A 422 -10.64 -30.76 -29.80
C GLU A 422 -11.66 -30.24 -30.82
N GLU A 423 -11.78 -28.93 -30.99
CA GLU A 423 -12.70 -28.33 -31.98
C GLU A 423 -12.24 -28.54 -33.42
N ILE A 424 -10.93 -28.48 -33.70
CA ILE A 424 -10.38 -28.83 -35.03
C ILE A 424 -10.72 -30.28 -35.39
N ASN A 425 -10.62 -31.20 -34.42
CA ASN A 425 -10.94 -32.61 -34.63
C ASN A 425 -12.42 -32.89 -34.91
N LYS A 426 -13.33 -31.94 -34.62
CA LYS A 426 -14.78 -32.04 -34.92
C LYS A 426 -15.13 -31.67 -36.37
N GLY A 427 -14.20 -31.10 -37.15
CA GLY A 427 -14.39 -30.82 -38.59
C GLY A 427 -15.11 -29.51 -38.92
N MET A 428 -15.71 -29.43 -40.12
CA MET A 428 -16.16 -28.17 -40.77
C MET A 428 -17.30 -27.42 -40.04
N GLU A 429 -18.00 -28.01 -39.07
CA GLU A 429 -19.05 -27.33 -38.29
C GLU A 429 -18.49 -26.39 -37.20
N ALA A 430 -17.18 -26.44 -36.92
CA ALA A 430 -16.55 -25.70 -35.82
C ALA A 430 -15.79 -24.41 -36.24
N THR A 431 -15.88 -23.96 -37.49
CA THR A 431 -15.01 -22.88 -38.04
C THR A 431 -15.07 -21.56 -37.24
N ILE A 432 -16.26 -21.15 -36.77
CA ILE A 432 -16.43 -19.94 -35.95
C ILE A 432 -15.73 -20.08 -34.60
N LYS A 433 -15.84 -21.26 -33.96
CA LYS A 433 -15.26 -21.54 -32.66
C LYS A 433 -13.73 -21.67 -32.74
N ILE A 434 -13.22 -22.29 -33.80
CA ILE A 434 -11.78 -22.34 -34.12
C ILE A 434 -11.22 -20.92 -34.27
N LYS A 435 -11.87 -20.06 -35.06
CA LYS A 435 -11.45 -18.66 -35.24
C LYS A 435 -11.41 -17.89 -33.91
N LYS A 436 -12.42 -18.09 -33.06
CA LYS A 436 -12.48 -17.47 -31.72
C LYS A 436 -11.32 -17.96 -30.84
N LEU A 437 -11.11 -19.27 -30.74
CA LEU A 437 -10.03 -19.87 -29.95
C LEU A 437 -8.63 -19.44 -30.45
N SER A 438 -8.43 -19.31 -31.76
CA SER A 438 -7.16 -18.80 -32.32
C SER A 438 -6.90 -17.33 -31.93
N LYS A 439 -7.92 -16.47 -31.97
CA LYS A 439 -7.78 -15.06 -31.54
C LYS A 439 -7.42 -14.96 -30.06
N ILE A 440 -8.02 -15.81 -29.22
CA ILE A 440 -7.72 -15.90 -27.78
C ILE A 440 -6.27 -16.31 -27.56
N LEU A 441 -5.82 -17.36 -28.26
CA LEU A 441 -4.45 -17.86 -28.17
C LEU A 441 -3.42 -16.80 -28.58
N GLU A 442 -3.70 -16.04 -29.64
CA GLU A 442 -2.84 -14.92 -30.08
C GLU A 442 -2.75 -13.82 -29.02
N MET A 443 -3.88 -13.39 -28.47
CA MET A 443 -3.96 -12.39 -27.39
C MET A 443 -3.14 -12.85 -26.17
N MET A 444 -3.34 -14.08 -25.70
CA MET A 444 -2.60 -14.64 -24.55
C MET A 444 -1.09 -14.74 -24.84
N SER A 445 -0.70 -15.15 -26.05
CA SER A 445 0.70 -15.23 -26.45
C SER A 445 1.37 -13.86 -26.45
N ASN A 446 0.68 -12.82 -26.95
CA ASN A 446 1.20 -11.47 -26.93
C ASN A 446 1.23 -10.89 -25.51
N GLY A 447 0.22 -11.15 -24.67
CA GLY A 447 0.25 -10.78 -23.25
C GLY A 447 1.40 -11.46 -22.47
N ALA A 448 1.77 -12.68 -22.85
CA ALA A 448 2.94 -13.37 -22.31
C ALA A 448 4.26 -12.69 -22.72
N LYS A 449 4.35 -12.15 -23.94
CA LYS A 449 5.51 -11.35 -24.39
C LYS A 449 5.62 -10.04 -23.62
N GLU A 450 4.51 -9.33 -23.40
CA GLU A 450 4.46 -8.12 -22.57
C GLU A 450 4.94 -8.43 -21.14
N THR A 451 4.42 -9.50 -20.55
CA THR A 451 4.83 -9.97 -19.21
C THR A 451 6.30 -10.36 -19.16
N SER A 452 6.80 -11.07 -20.17
CA SER A 452 8.22 -11.42 -20.26
C SER A 452 9.13 -10.19 -20.40
N SER A 453 8.69 -9.17 -21.14
CA SER A 453 9.44 -7.93 -21.31
C SER A 453 9.57 -7.18 -19.99
N LYS A 454 8.50 -7.17 -19.17
CA LYS A 454 8.53 -6.62 -17.80
C LYS A 454 9.49 -7.36 -16.88
N ILE A 455 9.55 -8.69 -16.96
CA ILE A 455 10.52 -9.50 -16.19
C ILE A 455 11.93 -9.07 -16.56
N ASN A 456 12.27 -9.06 -17.85
CA ASN A 456 13.62 -8.72 -18.31
C ASN A 456 14.04 -7.32 -17.86
N TYR A 457 13.17 -6.32 -18.05
CA TYR A 457 13.42 -4.95 -17.58
C TYR A 457 13.62 -4.89 -16.06
N ALA A 458 12.76 -5.57 -15.29
CA ALA A 458 12.85 -5.53 -13.83
C ALA A 458 14.09 -6.27 -13.31
N GLU A 459 14.52 -7.35 -13.96
CA GLU A 459 15.77 -8.06 -13.64
C GLU A 459 16.99 -7.18 -13.87
N GLU A 460 17.05 -6.49 -15.01
CA GLU A 460 18.11 -5.52 -15.34
C GLU A 460 18.20 -4.39 -14.31
N GLU A 461 17.08 -3.72 -14.05
CA GLU A 461 17.04 -2.65 -13.06
C GLU A 461 17.34 -3.14 -11.64
N ALA A 462 16.98 -4.39 -11.30
CA ALA A 462 17.24 -4.94 -9.97
C ALA A 462 18.74 -5.16 -9.73
N ILE A 463 19.49 -5.53 -10.77
CA ILE A 463 20.96 -5.62 -10.69
C ILE A 463 21.57 -4.22 -10.66
N ILE A 464 21.10 -3.29 -11.48
CA ILE A 464 21.56 -1.89 -11.46
C ILE A 464 21.33 -1.26 -10.07
N ALA A 465 20.19 -1.53 -9.42
CA ALA A 465 19.90 -1.03 -8.08
C ALA A 465 20.90 -1.51 -7.01
N LYS A 466 21.57 -2.66 -7.24
CA LYS A 466 22.59 -3.21 -6.34
C LYS A 466 23.99 -2.67 -6.63
N LEU A 467 24.22 -2.05 -7.79
CA LEU A 467 25.50 -1.47 -8.18
C LEU A 467 25.61 -0.02 -7.68
N PRO A 468 26.80 0.44 -7.24
CA PRO A 468 26.97 1.82 -6.83
C PRO A 468 26.89 2.71 -8.07
N LYS A 469 26.09 3.78 -7.99
CA LYS A 469 25.99 4.73 -9.10
C LYS A 469 27.34 5.40 -9.37
N TYR A 470 28.04 5.80 -8.30
CA TYR A 470 29.39 6.34 -8.39
C TYR A 470 30.39 5.42 -7.67
N LEU A 471 31.49 5.12 -8.34
CA LEU A 471 32.55 4.28 -7.77
C LEU A 471 33.53 5.12 -6.97
N ASP A 472 33.66 4.82 -5.68
CA ASP A 472 34.80 5.29 -4.88
C ASP A 472 36.06 4.52 -5.28
N ARG A 473 36.90 5.19 -6.06
CA ARG A 473 38.18 4.66 -6.56
C ARG A 473 39.13 4.29 -5.45
N THR A 474 39.28 5.15 -4.43
CA THR A 474 40.20 4.90 -3.31
C THR A 474 39.80 3.65 -2.56
N ARG A 475 38.50 3.50 -2.33
CA ARG A 475 37.96 2.31 -1.69
C ARG A 475 38.19 1.05 -2.51
N LEU A 476 37.96 1.10 -3.82
CA LEU A 476 38.22 -0.04 -4.70
C LEU A 476 39.70 -0.44 -4.64
N GLU A 477 40.62 0.54 -4.73
CA GLU A 477 42.06 0.31 -4.68
C GLU A 477 42.51 -0.32 -3.34
N GLU A 478 41.96 0.11 -2.20
CA GLU A 478 42.26 -0.48 -0.89
C GLU A 478 41.73 -1.91 -0.74
N LEU A 479 40.55 -2.21 -1.27
CA LEU A 479 39.95 -3.56 -1.23
C LEU A 479 40.64 -4.54 -2.20
N THR A 480 41.38 -4.03 -3.18
CA THR A 480 42.04 -4.80 -4.25
C THR A 480 43.56 -4.58 -4.28
N ASN A 481 44.16 -4.26 -3.14
CA ASN A 481 45.60 -4.03 -3.02
C ASN A 481 46.45 -5.31 -3.15
N GLU A 482 45.84 -6.48 -2.97
CA GLU A 482 46.47 -7.79 -3.15
C GLU A 482 46.67 -8.13 -4.64
N PRO A 483 47.81 -8.70 -5.04
CA PRO A 483 48.07 -9.08 -6.44
C PRO A 483 47.01 -10.02 -7.05
N THR A 484 46.38 -10.87 -6.24
CA THR A 484 45.32 -11.79 -6.66
C THR A 484 44.03 -11.08 -7.07
N LYS A 485 43.82 -9.83 -6.62
CA LYS A 485 42.60 -9.04 -6.87
C LYS A 485 42.79 -7.97 -7.95
N GLU A 486 43.99 -7.81 -8.50
CA GLU A 486 44.29 -6.80 -9.52
C GLU A 486 43.41 -6.95 -10.78
N LYS A 487 43.18 -8.19 -11.22
CA LYS A 487 42.29 -8.47 -12.36
C LYS A 487 40.85 -8.02 -12.08
N LEU A 488 40.37 -8.19 -10.85
CA LEU A 488 39.04 -7.74 -10.43
C LEU A 488 38.96 -6.21 -10.42
N ARG A 489 40.01 -5.52 -9.96
CA ARG A 489 40.10 -4.05 -10.01
C ARG A 489 39.97 -3.52 -11.44
N LEU A 490 40.76 -4.07 -12.37
CA LEU A 490 40.74 -3.65 -13.77
C LEU A 490 39.38 -3.93 -14.42
N PHE A 491 38.80 -5.10 -14.14
CA PHE A 491 37.46 -5.45 -14.60
C PHE A 491 36.40 -4.46 -14.08
N VAL A 492 36.37 -4.17 -12.78
CA VAL A 492 35.42 -3.20 -12.20
C VAL A 492 35.58 -1.83 -12.85
N LEU A 493 36.80 -1.30 -12.94
CA LEU A 493 37.07 0.03 -13.52
C LEU A 493 36.65 0.13 -15.00
N SER A 494 36.64 -0.97 -15.74
CA SER A 494 36.23 -0.94 -17.16
C SER A 494 34.76 -0.62 -17.39
N TYR A 495 33.92 -0.68 -16.34
CA TYR A 495 32.49 -0.38 -16.40
C TYR A 495 32.11 0.90 -15.64
N TYR A 496 33.08 1.74 -15.30
CA TYR A 496 32.81 3.07 -14.75
C TYR A 496 33.50 4.15 -15.57
N ILE A 497 32.72 5.12 -16.02
CA ILE A 497 33.15 6.17 -16.94
C ILE A 497 33.32 7.47 -16.14
N GLU A 498 34.42 8.18 -16.38
CA GLU A 498 34.64 9.50 -15.79
C GLU A 498 33.62 10.51 -16.36
N LYS A 499 32.86 11.16 -15.48
CA LYS A 499 31.94 12.25 -15.80
C LYS A 499 32.11 13.41 -14.85
N GLU A 500 31.86 14.62 -15.34
CA GLU A 500 31.80 15.82 -14.53
C GLU A 500 30.35 16.06 -14.08
N ILE A 501 30.14 16.17 -12.77
CA ILE A 501 28.85 16.52 -12.17
C ILE A 501 28.94 17.87 -11.46
N THR A 502 27.86 18.64 -11.52
CA THR A 502 27.73 19.88 -10.75
C THR A 502 27.07 19.59 -9.41
N ILE A 503 27.71 19.95 -8.32
CA ILE A 503 27.19 19.82 -6.96
C ILE A 503 26.91 21.23 -6.43
N GLU A 504 25.67 21.48 -6.00
CA GLU A 504 25.33 22.69 -5.25
C GLU A 504 25.71 22.49 -3.77
N ASN A 505 26.67 23.27 -3.31
CA ASN A 505 27.00 23.33 -1.89
C ASN A 505 25.98 24.18 -1.12
N SER A 506 25.97 24.04 0.21
CA SER A 506 25.04 24.71 1.15
C SER A 506 24.94 26.24 1.00
N ASP A 507 25.89 26.87 0.31
CA ASP A 507 25.97 28.31 0.04
C ASP A 507 25.52 28.69 -1.40
N ASN A 508 24.79 27.82 -2.12
CA ASN A 508 24.40 27.98 -3.53
C ASN A 508 25.57 28.19 -4.52
N MET A 509 26.78 27.80 -4.13
CA MET A 509 27.92 27.75 -5.05
C MET A 509 27.95 26.40 -5.78
N GLN A 510 28.06 26.46 -7.11
CA GLN A 510 28.16 25.30 -7.99
C GLN A 510 29.62 24.85 -8.08
N GLU A 511 29.90 23.62 -7.66
CA GLU A 511 31.22 23.00 -7.75
C GLU A 511 31.18 21.88 -8.81
N ILE A 512 32.15 21.86 -9.72
CA ILE A 512 32.31 20.78 -10.71
C ILE A 512 33.18 19.70 -10.08
N LYS A 513 32.65 18.47 -9.98
CA LYS A 513 33.35 17.31 -9.44
C LYS A 513 33.41 16.20 -10.50
N THR A 514 34.60 15.66 -10.73
CA THR A 514 34.77 14.45 -11.55
C THR A 514 34.40 13.21 -10.72
N VAL A 515 33.52 12.37 -11.25
CA VAL A 515 33.07 11.11 -10.64
C VAL A 515 33.19 9.96 -11.63
N LEU A 516 33.35 8.75 -11.11
CA LEU A 516 33.30 7.51 -11.90
C LEU A 516 31.86 6.99 -11.86
N GLU A 517 31.07 7.20 -12.92
CA GLU A 517 29.67 6.76 -12.99
C GLU A 517 29.55 5.39 -13.69
N LEU A 518 28.67 4.53 -13.17
CA LEU A 518 28.38 3.23 -13.75
C LEU A 518 27.95 3.37 -15.22
N ASP A 519 28.56 2.57 -16.08
CA ASP A 519 28.05 2.32 -17.43
C ASP A 519 26.95 1.25 -17.36
N ASP A 520 25.71 1.71 -17.27
CA ASP A 520 24.52 0.90 -17.05
C ASP A 520 23.91 0.33 -18.34
N LYS A 521 24.48 0.62 -19.51
CA LYS A 521 23.99 0.14 -20.82
C LYS A 521 24.58 -1.21 -21.25
N GLN A 522 25.12 -1.95 -20.30
CA GLN A 522 25.77 -3.23 -20.51
C GLN A 522 24.76 -4.38 -20.45
N GLU A 523 25.09 -5.52 -21.06
CA GLU A 523 24.23 -6.70 -20.98
C GLU A 523 24.04 -7.17 -19.52
N LEU A 524 22.86 -7.70 -19.18
CA LEU A 524 22.53 -8.16 -17.83
C LEU A 524 23.60 -9.09 -17.22
N ASN A 525 24.10 -10.06 -17.99
CA ASN A 525 25.15 -10.98 -17.53
C ASN A 525 26.45 -10.25 -17.18
N VAL A 526 26.77 -9.16 -17.85
CA VAL A 526 27.94 -8.33 -17.56
C VAL A 526 27.73 -7.55 -16.26
N LEU A 527 26.56 -6.96 -16.08
CA LEU A 527 26.18 -6.26 -14.84
C LEU A 527 26.16 -7.21 -13.64
N ASP A 528 25.68 -8.45 -13.82
CA ASP A 528 25.72 -9.51 -12.80
C ASP A 528 27.14 -9.92 -12.42
N GLN A 529 28.02 -10.06 -13.41
CA GLN A 529 29.44 -10.33 -13.16
C GLN A 529 30.12 -9.16 -12.45
N LEU A 530 29.78 -7.92 -12.80
CA LEU A 530 30.25 -6.72 -12.12
C LEU A 530 29.79 -6.69 -10.66
N TYR A 531 28.52 -6.98 -10.40
CA TYR A 531 27.99 -7.09 -9.04
C TYR A 531 28.71 -8.19 -8.25
N SER A 532 28.86 -9.38 -8.83
CA SER A 532 29.56 -10.51 -8.21
C SER A 532 31.03 -10.18 -7.90
N ALA A 533 31.71 -9.46 -8.80
CA ALA A 533 33.08 -9.00 -8.59
C ALA A 533 33.16 -8.03 -7.39
N LEU A 534 32.26 -7.05 -7.31
CA LEU A 534 32.17 -6.09 -6.19
C LEU A 534 31.83 -6.78 -4.86
N GLU A 535 30.93 -7.76 -4.88
CA GLU A 535 30.58 -8.56 -3.69
C GLU A 535 31.78 -9.39 -3.21
N SER A 536 32.50 -10.06 -4.12
CA SER A 536 33.65 -10.92 -3.80
C SER A 536 34.81 -10.18 -3.12
N ILE A 537 34.97 -8.88 -3.41
CA ILE A 537 35.98 -8.01 -2.78
C ILE A 537 35.46 -7.30 -1.52
N GLY A 538 34.22 -7.56 -1.11
CA GLY A 538 33.61 -6.93 0.06
C GLY A 538 33.22 -5.46 -0.18
N TYR A 539 33.10 -5.02 -1.43
CA TYR A 539 32.75 -3.62 -1.75
C TYR A 539 31.37 -3.23 -1.25
N MET A 540 30.46 -4.17 -0.98
CA MET A 540 29.14 -3.85 -0.40
C MET A 540 29.08 -4.05 1.12
N ASN A 541 30.10 -4.64 1.73
CA ASN A 541 30.10 -4.96 3.16
C ASN A 541 30.46 -3.74 4.00
N ILE A 542 29.52 -3.24 4.81
CA ILE A 542 29.67 -2.05 5.67
C ILE A 542 30.93 -2.12 6.57
N LYS A 543 31.32 -3.30 7.07
CA LYS A 543 32.52 -3.43 7.91
C LYS A 543 33.81 -3.24 7.12
N ASP A 544 33.91 -3.89 5.96
CA ASP A 544 35.09 -3.80 5.10
C ASP A 544 35.18 -2.41 4.43
N ALA A 545 34.01 -1.86 4.11
CA ALA A 545 33.79 -0.50 3.63
C ALA A 545 34.42 0.57 4.52
N THR A 546 34.00 0.57 5.79
CA THR A 546 34.43 1.54 6.79
C THR A 546 35.93 1.44 7.03
N LEU A 547 36.48 0.23 7.08
CA LEU A 547 37.92 0.01 7.25
C LEU A 547 38.74 0.50 6.06
N ALA A 548 38.26 0.26 4.83
CA ALA A 548 38.92 0.70 3.60
C ALA A 548 38.93 2.23 3.48
N SER A 549 37.78 2.89 3.69
CA SER A 549 37.68 4.35 3.64
C SER A 549 38.55 5.02 4.72
N ALA A 550 38.60 4.48 5.94
CA ALA A 550 39.46 4.99 7.01
C ALA A 550 40.95 4.88 6.67
N LYS A 551 41.38 3.77 6.05
CA LYS A 551 42.77 3.59 5.57
C LYS A 551 43.12 4.55 4.44
N GLY A 552 42.20 4.77 3.50
CA GLY A 552 42.38 5.71 2.40
C GLY A 552 42.58 7.14 2.88
N VAL A 553 41.73 7.60 3.81
CA VAL A 553 41.85 8.93 4.43
C VAL A 553 43.19 9.07 5.17
N ALA A 554 43.57 8.10 5.99
CA ALA A 554 44.84 8.13 6.72
C ALA A 554 46.07 8.21 5.78
N LYS A 555 46.07 7.44 4.68
CA LYS A 555 47.14 7.49 3.66
C LYS A 555 47.19 8.83 2.93
N SER A 556 46.05 9.41 2.59
CA SER A 556 45.95 10.75 1.96
C SER A 556 46.51 11.84 2.89
N PHE A 557 46.14 11.81 4.17
CA PHE A 557 46.68 12.76 5.17
C PHE A 557 48.19 12.64 5.32
N VAL A 558 48.74 11.42 5.37
CA VAL A 558 50.19 11.19 5.46
C VAL A 558 50.91 11.67 4.19
N LYS A 559 50.31 11.46 3.01
CA LYS A 559 50.90 11.88 1.73
C LYS A 559 50.91 13.39 1.54
N ASN A 560 49.89 14.10 2.05
CA ASN A 560 49.83 15.56 2.07
C ASN A 560 50.70 16.21 3.16
N PHE A 561 51.22 15.43 4.12
CA PHE A 561 52.16 15.89 5.15
C PHE A 561 53.63 15.69 4.75
N LEU A 562 53.88 14.81 3.77
CA LEU A 562 55.21 14.44 3.27
C LEU A 562 55.57 15.09 1.93
N ASN A 563 54.62 15.77 1.30
CA ASN A 563 54.81 16.72 0.20
C ASN A 563 54.59 18.13 0.72
#